data_AF-A0A5C4TAL1-F1
#
_entry.id   AF-A0A5C4TAL1-F1
#
_cell.length_a   1.000
_cell.length_b   1.000
_cell.length_c   1.000
_cell.angle_alpha   90.00
_cell.angle_beta   90.00
_cell.angle_gamma   90.00
#
_symmetry.space_group_name_H-M   'P 1'
#
loop_
_entity.id
_entity.type
_entity.pdbx_description
1 polymer ?
#
loop_
_entity_poly.entity_id
_entity_poly.type
_entity_poly.pdbx_seq_one_letter_code
_entity_poly.pdbx_strand_id
1 'polypeptide(L)'
;MLYSVGADSERSDWKPASVYPTLDDEFVLNGCDYIWNEAQSSGTVRLCETKQNAIWWNPYINIGLIQAEVQIKVSFITVDGDYEDTGSVSIESGGILYLYDWPQYLGEAGSGNPQPGEQKWVFSGQGRGSFIWMKHKEQLPSIQVPLPADGTYDIYFGMKNSGIHFLARINDEPFTRLITSGTTDCLNFSNYQGKQNKEVFWKRQKLQSGFLEIAVMQDSVLRDRDFGRLSYIKLVPCGAETTDSNVSAKESVFNSRIPELILYYEPYSYALRGFHDAKSMNEIMLEEFLRMNPHEITCQTVRVGARSLHWSRIVERMNQSATDDFNQVNEDSMKLGTQCDILLESSQYMRDVAPNTRFTANVGMNRPYLWNPRLSDTFTNEHRDYVKNGDFDYAIPEVRAYAKSILHEIN
;
A
#
# COMPACT_ATOMS: atom_id res chain seq x y z
N MET A 1 -22.00 20.18 -12.64
CA MET A 1 -20.95 20.87 -13.40
C MET A 1 -20.74 20.18 -14.73
N LEU A 2 -20.79 20.95 -15.82
CA LEU A 2 -20.58 20.49 -17.19
C LEU A 2 -19.40 21.26 -17.81
N TYR A 3 -18.79 20.70 -18.84
CA TYR A 3 -17.71 21.33 -19.61
C TYR A 3 -17.96 21.20 -21.13
N SER A 4 -17.35 22.09 -21.89
CA SER A 4 -17.30 22.06 -23.35
C SER A 4 -15.95 22.57 -23.88
N VAL A 5 -15.44 21.97 -24.95
CA VAL A 5 -14.14 22.32 -25.54
C VAL A 5 -14.38 23.11 -26.82
N GLY A 6 -13.85 24.34 -26.89
CA GLY A 6 -14.03 25.27 -28.02
C GLY A 6 -14.80 26.54 -27.65
N ALA A 7 -14.50 27.64 -28.34
CA ALA A 7 -15.03 28.97 -28.03
C ALA A 7 -16.50 29.18 -28.40
N ASP A 8 -17.03 28.41 -29.36
CA ASP A 8 -18.36 28.58 -29.96
C ASP A 8 -19.23 27.32 -29.86
N SER A 9 -19.11 26.55 -28.77
CA SER A 9 -19.90 25.33 -28.65
C SER A 9 -21.39 25.67 -28.42
N GLU A 10 -22.24 25.35 -29.39
CA GLU A 10 -23.70 25.40 -29.22
C GLU A 10 -24.12 24.59 -27.97
N ARG A 11 -25.28 24.93 -27.38
CA ARG A 11 -25.81 24.31 -26.14
C ARG A 11 -25.89 22.77 -26.16
N SER A 12 -25.69 22.10 -27.31
CA SER A 12 -25.69 20.64 -27.46
C SER A 12 -24.41 19.92 -27.01
N ASP A 13 -23.29 20.61 -26.79
CA ASP A 13 -21.98 19.97 -26.63
C ASP A 13 -21.49 19.81 -25.18
N TRP A 14 -22.30 20.24 -24.21
CA TRP A 14 -21.97 20.13 -22.78
C TRP A 14 -21.89 18.69 -22.29
N LYS A 15 -20.78 18.35 -21.63
CA LYS A 15 -20.53 17.01 -21.06
C LYS A 15 -20.33 17.08 -19.55
N PRO A 16 -20.70 16.04 -18.78
CA PRO A 16 -20.41 15.98 -17.35
C PRO A 16 -18.92 16.09 -17.01
N ALA A 17 -18.56 17.01 -16.12
CA ALA A 17 -17.21 17.10 -15.57
C ALA A 17 -17.03 16.06 -14.45
N SER A 18 -15.91 15.34 -14.44
CA SER A 18 -15.58 14.37 -13.38
C SER A 18 -15.00 15.11 -12.18
N VAL A 19 -15.86 15.52 -11.26
CA VAL A 19 -15.46 16.39 -10.14
C VAL A 19 -15.24 15.60 -8.87
N TYR A 20 -14.27 16.02 -8.07
CA TYR A 20 -14.09 15.53 -6.72
C TYR A 20 -15.01 16.32 -5.78
N PRO A 21 -15.94 15.65 -5.08
CA PRO A 21 -16.86 16.32 -4.18
C PRO A 21 -16.14 16.92 -2.97
N THR A 22 -14.97 16.38 -2.62
CA THR A 22 -14.08 16.87 -1.55
C THR A 22 -12.67 16.32 -1.76
N LEU A 23 -11.67 17.00 -1.19
CA LEU A 23 -10.30 16.48 -1.04
C LEU A 23 -10.00 16.00 0.39
N ASP A 24 -11.01 15.99 1.26
CA ASP A 24 -10.92 15.45 2.61
C ASP A 24 -10.58 13.95 2.56
N ASP A 25 -9.46 13.58 3.18
CA ASP A 25 -8.92 12.21 3.16
C ASP A 25 -9.88 11.23 3.82
N GLU A 26 -10.52 11.61 4.92
CA GLU A 26 -11.51 10.79 5.61
C GLU A 26 -12.74 10.51 4.73
N PHE A 27 -13.26 11.51 4.01
CA PHE A 27 -14.33 11.26 3.04
C PHE A 27 -13.86 10.43 1.84
N VAL A 28 -12.64 10.63 1.34
CA VAL A 28 -12.08 9.82 0.25
C VAL A 28 -11.97 8.35 0.68
N LEU A 29 -11.55 8.08 1.92
CA LEU A 29 -11.41 6.72 2.46
C LEU A 29 -12.75 6.10 2.86
N ASN A 30 -13.56 6.81 3.64
CA ASN A 30 -14.71 6.25 4.35
C ASN A 30 -16.07 6.85 3.92
N GLY A 31 -16.06 7.96 3.19
CA GLY A 31 -17.28 8.59 2.65
C GLY A 31 -18.05 7.72 1.65
N CYS A 32 -19.28 8.12 1.33
CA CYS A 32 -20.19 7.38 0.46
C CYS A 32 -19.67 7.25 -0.98
N ASP A 33 -19.60 6.02 -1.50
CA ASP A 33 -19.16 5.72 -2.86
C ASP A 33 -20.18 6.17 -3.92
N TYR A 34 -21.48 6.10 -3.63
CA TYR A 34 -22.54 6.57 -4.52
C TYR A 34 -22.41 8.08 -4.78
N ILE A 35 -22.24 8.89 -3.74
CA ILE A 35 -22.06 10.35 -3.87
C ILE A 35 -20.79 10.67 -4.65
N TRP A 36 -19.70 9.96 -4.35
CA TRP A 36 -18.45 10.11 -5.09
C TRP A 36 -18.61 9.77 -6.58
N ASN A 37 -19.22 8.63 -6.87
CA ASN A 37 -19.37 8.14 -8.24
C ASN A 37 -20.36 9.00 -9.04
N GLU A 38 -21.41 9.52 -8.41
CA GLU A 38 -22.33 10.51 -9.00
C GLU A 38 -21.58 11.80 -9.39
N ALA A 39 -20.68 12.29 -8.52
CA ALA A 39 -19.81 13.43 -8.83
C ALA A 39 -18.85 13.14 -9.99
N GLN A 40 -18.30 11.93 -10.04
CA GLN A 40 -17.38 11.51 -11.10
C GLN A 40 -18.07 11.27 -12.46
N SER A 41 -19.28 10.72 -12.48
CA SER A 41 -19.98 10.35 -13.72
C SER A 41 -20.83 11.49 -14.29
N SER A 42 -21.45 12.26 -13.39
CA SER A 42 -22.52 13.21 -13.73
C SER A 42 -22.14 14.66 -13.40
N GLY A 43 -21.01 14.87 -12.73
CA GLY A 43 -20.58 16.20 -12.30
C GLY A 43 -21.46 16.80 -11.21
N THR A 44 -22.22 15.97 -10.50
CA THR A 44 -23.18 16.40 -9.48
C THR A 44 -22.58 16.22 -8.09
N VAL A 45 -22.52 17.30 -7.32
CA VAL A 45 -22.01 17.30 -5.94
C VAL A 45 -23.12 17.76 -5.02
N ARG A 46 -23.33 17.03 -3.91
CA ARG A 46 -24.27 17.41 -2.86
C ARG A 46 -23.52 18.25 -1.84
N LEU A 47 -23.79 19.55 -1.83
CA LEU A 47 -23.22 20.47 -0.85
C LEU A 47 -24.08 20.39 0.43
N CYS A 48 -23.64 19.59 1.39
CA CYS A 48 -24.23 19.60 2.74
C CYS A 48 -23.44 20.59 3.60
N GLU A 49 -24.15 21.36 4.45
CA GLU A 49 -23.79 22.45 5.42
C GLU A 49 -22.35 22.61 5.95
N THR A 50 -21.44 21.68 5.71
CA THR A 50 -19.99 21.91 5.76
C THR A 50 -19.55 22.97 4.74
N LYS A 51 -18.60 23.81 5.14
CA LYS A 51 -18.01 24.93 4.37
C LYS A 51 -17.21 24.45 3.14
N GLN A 52 -17.84 23.73 2.22
CA GLN A 52 -17.26 23.43 0.92
C GLN A 52 -17.33 24.68 0.05
N ASN A 53 -16.24 25.44 0.06
CA ASN A 53 -16.10 26.66 -0.72
C ASN A 53 -15.55 26.40 -2.13
N ALA A 54 -15.25 25.14 -2.47
CA ALA A 54 -14.63 24.77 -3.74
C ALA A 54 -15.10 23.39 -4.21
N ILE A 55 -15.11 23.22 -5.53
CA ILE A 55 -15.25 21.94 -6.21
C ILE A 55 -13.97 21.75 -7.02
N TRP A 56 -13.41 20.54 -6.98
CA TRP A 56 -12.17 20.25 -7.70
C TRP A 56 -12.48 19.43 -8.93
N TRP A 57 -11.87 19.80 -10.04
CA TRP A 57 -12.04 19.10 -11.30
C TRP A 57 -10.69 18.57 -11.78
N ASN A 58 -10.63 17.30 -12.16
CA ASN A 58 -9.46 16.72 -12.82
C ASN A 58 -9.70 16.68 -14.33
N PRO A 59 -9.22 17.68 -15.09
CA PRO A 59 -9.50 17.78 -16.51
C PRO A 59 -8.91 16.61 -17.31
N TYR A 60 -7.84 15.96 -16.84
CA TYR A 60 -7.25 14.81 -17.53
C TYR A 60 -8.28 13.68 -17.71
N ILE A 61 -9.14 13.44 -16.71
CA ILE A 61 -10.19 12.40 -16.79
C ILE A 61 -11.19 12.72 -17.90
N ASN A 62 -11.46 14.00 -18.19
CA ASN A 62 -12.51 14.49 -19.09
C ASN A 62 -12.05 14.93 -20.48
N ILE A 63 -10.81 15.40 -20.62
CA ILE A 63 -10.27 15.93 -21.89
C ILE A 63 -8.82 15.51 -22.18
N GLY A 64 -8.16 14.79 -21.27
CA GLY A 64 -6.78 14.30 -21.49
C GLY A 64 -5.73 15.42 -21.40
N LEU A 65 -4.71 15.36 -22.27
CA LEU A 65 -3.59 16.31 -22.31
C LEU A 65 -3.84 17.56 -23.17
N ILE A 66 -5.09 17.81 -23.55
CA ILE A 66 -5.42 18.95 -24.42
C ILE A 66 -5.11 20.27 -23.69
N GLN A 67 -4.39 21.16 -24.38
CA GLN A 67 -4.24 22.56 -23.99
C GLN A 67 -5.28 23.38 -24.75
N ALA A 68 -6.26 23.92 -24.03
CA ALA A 68 -7.36 24.67 -24.63
C ALA A 68 -8.05 25.54 -23.59
N GLU A 69 -8.72 26.58 -24.05
CA GLU A 69 -9.78 27.22 -23.27
C GLU A 69 -11.01 26.32 -23.25
N VAL A 70 -11.49 26.03 -22.05
CA VAL A 70 -12.65 25.18 -21.80
C VAL A 70 -13.74 26.01 -21.17
N GLN A 71 -14.94 25.94 -21.74
CA GLN A 71 -16.13 26.53 -21.15
C GLN A 71 -16.65 25.59 -20.07
N ILE A 72 -17.00 26.15 -18.91
CA ILE A 72 -17.53 25.46 -17.74
C ILE A 72 -18.91 26.02 -17.45
N LYS A 73 -19.83 25.12 -17.12
CA LYS A 73 -21.18 25.45 -16.69
C LYS A 73 -21.48 24.82 -15.34
N VAL A 74 -21.93 25.64 -14.40
CA VAL A 74 -22.31 25.17 -13.07
C VAL A 74 -23.78 25.52 -12.84
N SER A 75 -24.57 24.50 -12.53
CA SER A 75 -25.98 24.66 -12.16
C SER A 75 -26.13 24.33 -10.68
N PHE A 76 -26.72 25.25 -9.93
CA PHE A 76 -27.02 25.11 -8.51
C PHE A 76 -28.52 24.90 -8.34
N ILE A 77 -28.88 23.79 -7.71
CA ILE A 77 -30.26 23.47 -7.34
C ILE A 77 -30.39 23.76 -5.85
N THR A 78 -31.16 24.78 -5.50
CA THR A 78 -31.32 25.25 -4.11
C THR A 78 -32.77 25.24 -3.71
N VAL A 79 -33.05 25.42 -2.40
CA VAL A 79 -34.43 25.58 -1.91
C VAL A 79 -35.11 26.84 -2.47
N ASP A 80 -34.32 27.85 -2.86
CA ASP A 80 -34.79 29.12 -3.40
C ASP A 80 -34.97 29.08 -4.93
N GLY A 81 -34.64 27.96 -5.57
CA GLY A 81 -34.73 27.74 -7.00
C GLY A 81 -33.41 27.33 -7.65
N ASP A 82 -33.44 27.28 -8.98
CA ASP A 82 -32.31 26.87 -9.81
C ASP A 82 -31.55 28.08 -10.35
N TYR A 83 -30.22 28.05 -10.24
CA TYR A 83 -29.33 29.07 -10.78
C TYR A 83 -28.27 28.42 -11.68
N GLU A 84 -27.91 29.09 -12.76
CA GLU A 84 -26.88 28.62 -13.70
C GLU A 84 -25.87 29.73 -13.96
N ASP A 85 -24.59 29.36 -13.96
CA ASP A 85 -23.48 30.24 -14.34
C ASP A 85 -22.54 29.55 -15.32
N THR A 86 -21.91 30.34 -16.17
CA THR A 86 -20.94 29.90 -17.19
C THR A 86 -19.69 30.76 -17.14
N GLY A 87 -18.53 30.10 -17.20
CA GLY A 87 -17.24 30.78 -17.28
C GLY A 87 -16.24 29.98 -18.12
N SER A 88 -15.09 30.58 -18.40
CA SER A 88 -14.02 29.92 -19.14
C SER A 88 -12.79 29.67 -18.27
N VAL A 89 -12.11 28.56 -18.52
CA VAL A 89 -10.87 28.18 -17.84
C VAL A 89 -9.84 27.78 -18.88
N SER A 90 -8.65 28.39 -18.85
CA SER A 90 -7.51 27.96 -19.66
C SER A 90 -6.89 26.70 -19.04
N ILE A 91 -6.85 25.61 -19.81
CA ILE A 91 -6.15 24.38 -19.43
C ILE A 91 -4.76 24.42 -20.04
N GLU A 92 -3.75 24.57 -19.18
CA GLU A 92 -2.34 24.61 -19.57
C GLU A 92 -1.62 23.37 -19.01
N SER A 93 -0.56 22.93 -19.71
CA SER A 93 0.13 21.70 -19.32
C SER A 93 0.91 21.80 -18.02
N GLY A 94 1.23 23.00 -17.51
CA GLY A 94 1.90 23.22 -16.21
C GLY A 94 3.19 22.41 -15.98
N GLY A 95 3.75 21.78 -17.00
CA GLY A 95 4.80 20.75 -16.87
C GLY A 95 4.36 19.42 -16.23
N ILE A 96 3.06 19.21 -16.01
CA ILE A 96 2.52 17.95 -15.46
C ILE A 96 2.64 16.85 -16.51
N LEU A 97 3.21 15.71 -16.11
CA LEU A 97 3.38 14.54 -16.97
C LEU A 97 2.43 13.44 -16.54
N TYR A 98 1.83 12.76 -17.51
CA TYR A 98 1.02 11.57 -17.30
C TYR A 98 1.66 10.40 -18.05
N LEU A 99 2.11 9.39 -17.31
CA LEU A 99 2.71 8.17 -17.84
C LEU A 99 1.62 7.09 -17.89
N TYR A 100 1.18 6.73 -19.09
CA TYR A 100 0.05 5.82 -19.33
C TYR A 100 0.21 4.94 -20.58
N ASP A 101 1.37 4.97 -21.23
CA ASP A 101 1.65 4.15 -22.42
C ASP A 101 1.99 2.70 -22.02
N TRP A 102 1.00 2.03 -21.44
CA TRP A 102 1.13 0.66 -20.98
C TRP A 102 1.57 -0.32 -22.06
N PRO A 103 1.09 -0.27 -23.32
CA PRO A 103 1.61 -1.12 -24.38
C PRO A 103 3.13 -0.95 -24.57
N GLN A 104 3.64 0.28 -24.53
CA GLN A 104 5.07 0.54 -24.63
C GLN A 104 5.84 0.02 -23.40
N TYR A 105 5.35 0.28 -22.19
CA TYR A 105 6.06 -0.09 -20.95
C TYR A 105 6.07 -1.60 -20.69
N LEU A 106 5.01 -2.29 -21.12
CA LEU A 106 4.87 -3.74 -20.92
C LEU A 106 5.54 -4.55 -22.03
N GLY A 107 5.54 -4.08 -23.27
CA GLY A 107 6.07 -4.84 -24.41
C GLY A 107 5.49 -6.26 -24.47
N GLU A 108 6.36 -7.28 -24.51
CA GLU A 108 5.95 -8.69 -24.56
C GLU A 108 5.27 -9.19 -23.27
N ALA A 109 5.46 -8.50 -22.14
CA ALA A 109 4.83 -8.81 -20.87
C ALA A 109 3.37 -8.32 -20.78
N GLY A 110 2.88 -7.58 -21.79
CA GLY A 110 1.50 -7.14 -21.90
C GLY A 110 0.68 -7.97 -22.88
N SER A 111 -0.61 -8.15 -22.59
CA SER A 111 -1.58 -8.73 -23.51
C SER A 111 -2.96 -8.10 -23.30
N GLY A 112 -3.75 -7.93 -24.37
CA GLY A 112 -5.15 -7.49 -24.21
C GLY A 112 -6.04 -8.58 -23.59
N ASN A 113 -5.63 -9.84 -23.64
CA ASN A 113 -6.40 -10.97 -23.11
C ASN A 113 -5.53 -12.19 -22.82
N PRO A 114 -4.67 -12.16 -21.79
CA PRO A 114 -3.80 -13.27 -21.49
C PRO A 114 -4.59 -14.49 -20.98
N GLN A 115 -4.05 -15.66 -21.30
CA GLN A 115 -4.48 -16.94 -20.77
C GLN A 115 -3.75 -17.26 -19.45
N PRO A 116 -4.34 -18.11 -18.59
CA PRO A 116 -3.65 -18.58 -17.38
C PRO A 116 -2.28 -19.20 -17.71
N GLY A 117 -1.27 -18.91 -16.91
CA GLY A 117 0.11 -19.40 -17.06
C GLY A 117 0.98 -18.59 -18.03
N GLU A 118 0.42 -17.62 -18.77
CA GLU A 118 1.22 -16.76 -19.65
C GLU A 118 2.04 -15.71 -18.88
N GLN A 119 1.73 -15.46 -17.59
CA GLN A 119 2.39 -14.47 -16.74
C GLN A 119 2.46 -13.05 -17.36
N LYS A 120 1.34 -12.62 -17.98
CA LYS A 120 1.24 -11.31 -18.65
C LYS A 120 0.25 -10.38 -17.96
N TRP A 121 0.60 -9.10 -17.94
CA TRP A 121 -0.29 -8.02 -17.56
C TRP A 121 -1.40 -7.85 -18.59
N VAL A 122 -2.61 -7.52 -18.11
CA VAL A 122 -3.66 -7.05 -19.01
C VAL A 122 -3.58 -5.54 -19.12
N PHE A 123 -3.68 -5.03 -20.34
CA PHE A 123 -3.92 -3.62 -20.59
C PHE A 123 -5.17 -3.45 -21.46
N SER A 124 -5.95 -2.40 -21.18
CA SER A 124 -7.12 -2.06 -22.00
C SER A 124 -6.82 -0.87 -22.90
N GLY A 125 -7.06 -1.00 -24.20
CA GLY A 125 -7.06 0.10 -25.16
C GLY A 125 -5.71 0.81 -25.35
N GLN A 126 -5.76 2.01 -25.94
CA GLN A 126 -4.65 2.96 -26.06
C GLN A 126 -5.13 4.36 -25.66
N GLY A 127 -4.26 5.15 -25.05
CA GLY A 127 -4.56 6.54 -24.69
C GLY A 127 -5.46 6.68 -23.45
N ARG A 128 -6.37 7.66 -23.49
CA ARG A 128 -7.17 8.06 -22.32
C ARG A 128 -8.17 6.97 -21.93
N GLY A 129 -8.10 6.54 -20.67
CA GLY A 129 -8.91 5.44 -20.14
C GLY A 129 -8.24 4.07 -20.26
N SER A 130 -6.98 4.02 -20.72
CA SER A 130 -6.16 2.83 -20.55
C SER A 130 -5.95 2.55 -19.06
N PHE A 131 -5.82 1.28 -18.73
CA PHE A 131 -5.39 0.83 -17.42
C PHE A 131 -4.77 -0.55 -17.54
N ILE A 132 -3.93 -0.86 -16.57
CA ILE A 132 -3.36 -2.18 -16.37
C ILE A 132 -3.96 -2.85 -15.16
N TRP A 133 -4.06 -4.17 -15.23
CA TRP A 133 -4.46 -5.00 -14.10
C TRP A 133 -3.96 -6.43 -14.25
N MET A 134 -4.01 -7.14 -13.14
CA MET A 134 -3.75 -8.57 -13.07
C MET A 134 -5.08 -9.32 -13.26
N LYS A 135 -5.22 -10.07 -14.35
CA LYS A 135 -6.44 -10.87 -14.63
C LYS A 135 -6.43 -12.23 -13.95
N HIS A 136 -5.28 -12.88 -13.93
CA HIS A 136 -5.06 -14.17 -13.26
C HIS A 136 -4.12 -13.93 -12.08
N LYS A 137 -4.41 -14.53 -10.92
CA LYS A 137 -3.60 -14.38 -9.70
C LYS A 137 -2.32 -15.18 -9.82
N GLU A 138 -1.35 -14.61 -10.50
CA GLU A 138 -0.07 -15.21 -10.84
C GLU A 138 1.05 -14.20 -10.62
N GLN A 139 2.27 -14.68 -10.42
CA GLN A 139 3.42 -13.79 -10.40
C GLN A 139 3.60 -13.18 -11.79
N LEU A 140 3.69 -11.86 -11.87
CA LEU A 140 3.93 -11.11 -13.10
C LEU A 140 5.31 -10.44 -13.07
N PRO A 141 5.94 -10.22 -14.22
CA PRO A 141 7.17 -9.43 -14.31
C PRO A 141 6.93 -8.00 -13.85
N SER A 142 7.95 -7.37 -13.28
CA SER A 142 7.85 -5.96 -12.91
C SER A 142 7.73 -5.05 -14.14
N ILE A 143 7.03 -3.94 -13.95
CA ILE A 143 6.80 -2.93 -14.98
C ILE A 143 7.82 -1.82 -14.76
N GLN A 144 8.62 -1.51 -15.77
CA GLN A 144 9.56 -0.40 -15.73
C GLN A 144 8.99 0.77 -16.51
N VAL A 145 8.62 1.84 -15.80
CA VAL A 145 8.13 3.07 -16.41
C VAL A 145 9.27 4.08 -16.45
N PRO A 146 9.73 4.52 -17.63
CA PRO A 146 10.82 5.49 -17.74
C PRO A 146 10.41 6.83 -17.11
N LEU A 147 11.31 7.40 -16.31
CA LEU A 147 11.12 8.69 -15.65
C LEU A 147 11.86 9.81 -16.39
N PRO A 148 11.36 11.07 -16.33
CA PRO A 148 12.08 12.21 -16.88
C PRO A 148 13.42 12.41 -16.16
N ALA A 149 14.41 12.94 -16.90
CA ALA A 149 15.79 12.96 -16.43
C ALA A 149 16.10 13.97 -15.32
N ASP A 150 15.27 15.00 -15.11
CA ASP A 150 15.56 16.05 -14.12
C ASP A 150 14.28 16.73 -13.58
N GLY A 151 14.35 17.17 -12.33
CA GLY A 151 13.29 17.89 -11.62
C GLY A 151 12.82 17.21 -10.34
N THR A 152 12.15 18.00 -9.49
CA THR A 152 11.46 17.48 -8.30
C THR A 152 9.98 17.37 -8.61
N TYR A 153 9.38 16.21 -8.33
CA TYR A 153 7.99 15.95 -8.66
C TYR A 153 7.25 15.36 -7.46
N ASP A 154 5.99 15.78 -7.30
CA ASP A 154 5.00 15.03 -6.53
C ASP A 154 4.43 13.93 -7.42
N ILE A 155 4.52 12.69 -6.96
CA ILE A 155 4.15 11.49 -7.72
C ILE A 155 2.82 10.95 -7.23
N TYR A 156 1.87 10.77 -8.15
CA TYR A 156 0.55 10.24 -7.86
C TYR A 156 0.23 9.03 -8.74
N PHE A 157 -0.53 8.08 -8.19
CA PHE A 157 -1.09 6.96 -8.93
C PHE A 157 -2.58 7.17 -9.19
N GLY A 158 -2.95 7.27 -10.45
CA GLY A 158 -4.33 7.39 -10.91
C GLY A 158 -4.96 6.02 -11.14
N MET A 159 -6.11 5.75 -10.54
CA MET A 159 -6.80 4.46 -10.63
C MET A 159 -8.24 4.60 -11.12
N LYS A 160 -8.66 3.74 -12.06
CA LYS A 160 -10.00 3.81 -12.66
C LYS A 160 -11.10 3.47 -11.66
N ASN A 161 -10.88 2.42 -10.88
CA ASN A 161 -11.74 1.94 -9.80
C ASN A 161 -10.88 1.07 -8.86
N SER A 162 -11.48 0.47 -7.81
CA SER A 162 -10.83 -0.40 -6.82
C SER A 162 -9.72 0.28 -6.00
N GLY A 163 -9.13 -0.46 -5.05
CA GLY A 163 -7.85 -0.07 -4.44
C GLY A 163 -6.67 -0.33 -5.36
N ILE A 164 -5.48 0.07 -4.93
CA ILE A 164 -4.19 -0.40 -5.46
C ILE A 164 -3.51 -1.28 -4.41
N HIS A 165 -2.80 -2.29 -4.90
CA HIS A 165 -2.09 -3.27 -4.08
C HIS A 165 -0.83 -3.74 -4.82
N PHE A 166 0.24 -2.96 -4.75
CA PHE A 166 1.52 -3.26 -5.40
C PHE A 166 2.74 -2.72 -4.67
N LEU A 167 3.91 -3.14 -5.12
CA LEU A 167 5.21 -2.60 -4.72
C LEU A 167 5.65 -1.54 -5.73
N ALA A 168 6.20 -0.42 -5.26
CA ALA A 168 6.86 0.56 -6.12
C ALA A 168 8.21 1.00 -5.58
N ARG A 169 9.16 1.25 -6.48
CA ARG A 169 10.44 1.92 -6.19
C ARG A 169 10.87 2.78 -7.36
N ILE A 170 11.81 3.69 -7.10
CA ILE A 170 12.49 4.46 -8.14
C ILE A 170 13.94 4.00 -8.15
N ASN A 171 14.42 3.55 -9.32
CA ASN A 171 15.77 3.04 -9.48
C ASN A 171 16.13 1.98 -8.42
N ASP A 172 17.26 2.15 -7.75
CA ASP A 172 17.80 1.21 -6.77
C ASP A 172 17.25 1.41 -5.33
N GLU A 173 16.22 2.24 -5.16
CA GLU A 173 15.59 2.42 -3.85
C GLU A 173 14.90 1.13 -3.36
N PRO A 174 14.77 0.95 -2.03
CA PRO A 174 13.94 -0.13 -1.48
C PRO A 174 12.47 0.00 -1.92
N PHE A 175 11.82 -1.15 -2.14
CA PHE A 175 10.40 -1.18 -2.48
C PHE A 175 9.53 -0.62 -1.36
N THR A 176 8.46 0.09 -1.75
CA THR A 176 7.39 0.54 -0.85
C THR A 176 6.12 -0.20 -1.20
N ARG A 177 5.41 -0.78 -0.21
CA ARG A 177 4.06 -1.29 -0.44
C ARG A 177 3.08 -0.12 -0.55
N LEU A 178 2.30 -0.14 -1.62
CA LEU A 178 1.22 0.80 -1.86
C LEU A 178 -0.11 0.05 -1.73
N ILE A 179 -0.82 0.38 -0.65
CA ILE A 179 -2.08 -0.26 -0.26
C ILE A 179 -3.08 0.85 0.05
N THR A 180 -4.17 0.94 -0.71
CA THR A 180 -5.16 2.01 -0.53
C THR A 180 -6.51 1.54 -0.03
N SER A 181 -6.76 0.23 0.01
CA SER A 181 -7.89 -0.34 0.72
C SER A 181 -7.49 -0.77 2.12
N GLY A 182 -8.39 -0.63 3.09
CA GLY A 182 -8.28 -1.35 4.36
C GLY A 182 -7.98 -2.83 4.12
N THR A 183 -7.24 -3.44 5.05
CA THR A 183 -6.99 -4.89 5.01
C THR A 183 -8.33 -5.62 5.01
N THR A 184 -8.41 -6.80 4.41
CA THR A 184 -9.55 -7.74 4.55
C THR A 184 -9.95 -8.00 6.01
N ASP A 185 -9.05 -7.73 6.96
CA ASP A 185 -9.25 -7.84 8.41
C ASP A 185 -9.82 -6.57 9.05
N CYS A 186 -9.96 -5.48 8.30
CA CYS A 186 -10.74 -4.31 8.71
C CYS A 186 -12.21 -4.66 8.51
N LEU A 187 -12.94 -4.82 9.63
CA LEU A 187 -14.40 -5.03 9.66
C LEU A 187 -15.21 -3.96 8.89
N ASN A 188 -14.58 -2.89 8.42
CA ASN A 188 -15.14 -1.91 7.52
C ASN A 188 -14.58 -2.15 6.12
N PHE A 189 -15.39 -2.71 5.21
CA PHE A 189 -15.15 -2.58 3.77
C PHE A 189 -14.99 -1.08 3.50
N SER A 190 -13.77 -0.65 3.21
CA SER A 190 -13.53 0.75 2.91
C SER A 190 -14.29 1.11 1.64
N ASN A 191 -15.20 2.09 1.74
CA ASN A 191 -15.93 2.65 0.58
C ASN A 191 -14.96 3.18 -0.49
N TYR A 192 -13.69 3.39 -0.14
CA TYR A 192 -12.61 3.66 -1.08
C TYR A 192 -12.61 2.70 -2.28
N GLN A 193 -12.81 1.39 -2.08
CA GLN A 193 -12.75 0.44 -3.20
C GLN A 193 -13.85 0.68 -4.25
N GLY A 194 -15.06 1.07 -3.82
CA GLY A 194 -16.21 1.34 -4.70
C GLY A 194 -16.11 2.63 -5.52
N LYS A 195 -15.22 3.55 -5.12
CA LYS A 195 -15.06 4.87 -5.75
C LYS A 195 -14.27 4.82 -7.07
N GLN A 196 -14.65 5.62 -8.06
CA GLN A 196 -13.98 5.68 -9.37
C GLN A 196 -12.99 6.84 -9.50
N ASN A 197 -12.03 6.74 -10.43
CA ASN A 197 -11.06 7.75 -10.85
C ASN A 197 -10.35 8.51 -9.70
N LYS A 198 -9.73 7.76 -8.78
CA LYS A 198 -8.99 8.33 -7.64
C LYS A 198 -7.54 8.59 -8.03
N GLU A 199 -6.93 9.58 -7.40
CA GLU A 199 -5.48 9.79 -7.42
C GLU A 199 -4.97 9.61 -5.99
N VAL A 200 -3.86 8.89 -5.83
CA VAL A 200 -3.20 8.72 -4.53
C VAL A 200 -1.80 9.28 -4.60
N PHE A 201 -1.51 10.24 -3.73
CA PHE A 201 -0.17 10.74 -3.52
C PHE A 201 0.71 9.61 -2.98
N TRP A 202 1.86 9.40 -3.59
CA TRP A 202 2.87 8.47 -3.10
C TRP A 202 3.96 9.20 -2.34
N LYS A 203 4.75 10.01 -3.05
CA LYS A 203 5.84 10.77 -2.47
C LYS A 203 6.27 11.93 -3.37
N ARG A 204 7.00 12.86 -2.77
CA ARG A 204 7.82 13.85 -3.46
C ARG A 204 9.21 13.25 -3.69
N GLN A 205 9.76 13.39 -4.89
CA GLN A 205 11.08 12.87 -5.20
C GLN A 205 11.80 13.79 -6.18
N LYS A 206 13.10 14.02 -5.93
CA LYS A 206 14.01 14.53 -6.96
C LYS A 206 14.37 13.41 -7.92
N LEU A 207 13.89 13.51 -9.15
CA LEU A 207 14.13 12.51 -10.19
C LEU A 207 15.47 12.76 -10.87
N GLN A 208 16.12 11.64 -11.20
CA GLN A 208 17.22 11.57 -12.15
C GLN A 208 16.81 10.57 -13.23
N SER A 209 17.47 10.60 -14.39
CA SER A 209 17.24 9.63 -15.46
C SER A 209 17.22 8.20 -14.92
N GLY A 210 16.16 7.46 -15.20
CA GLY A 210 15.91 6.16 -14.59
C GLY A 210 14.50 5.65 -14.82
N PHE A 211 14.02 4.80 -13.92
CA PHE A 211 12.71 4.18 -14.02
C PHE A 211 12.00 4.09 -12.67
N LEU A 212 10.68 4.18 -12.72
CA LEU A 212 9.79 3.74 -11.65
C LEU A 212 9.45 2.28 -11.93
N GLU A 213 9.78 1.42 -10.99
CA GLU A 213 9.46 0.00 -11.07
C GLU A 213 8.21 -0.32 -10.26
N ILE A 214 7.25 -1.00 -10.87
CA ILE A 214 6.03 -1.51 -10.24
C ILE A 214 6.06 -3.03 -10.25
N ALA A 215 5.91 -3.66 -9.10
CA ALA A 215 5.88 -5.11 -8.97
C ALA A 215 4.62 -5.59 -8.25
N VAL A 216 4.17 -6.80 -8.59
CA VAL A 216 3.04 -7.44 -7.91
C VAL A 216 3.43 -7.73 -6.45
N MET A 217 2.56 -7.38 -5.51
CA MET A 217 2.70 -7.89 -4.15
C MET A 217 2.28 -9.36 -4.08
N GLN A 218 2.98 -10.16 -3.30
CA GLN A 218 2.67 -11.58 -3.20
C GLN A 218 1.27 -11.88 -2.64
N ASP A 219 0.78 -11.03 -1.74
CA ASP A 219 -0.60 -11.02 -1.28
C ASP A 219 -1.63 -10.89 -2.43
N SER A 220 -1.27 -10.22 -3.52
CA SER A 220 -2.13 -10.12 -4.70
C SER A 220 -2.21 -11.44 -5.48
N VAL A 221 -1.19 -12.31 -5.36
CA VAL A 221 -1.13 -13.64 -5.99
C VAL A 221 -1.79 -14.70 -5.11
N LEU A 222 -1.51 -14.68 -3.80
CA LEU A 222 -1.89 -15.77 -2.89
C LEU A 222 -3.23 -15.56 -2.19
N ARG A 223 -3.72 -14.32 -2.08
CA ARG A 223 -4.92 -13.98 -1.30
C ARG A 223 -5.95 -13.24 -2.13
N ASP A 224 -7.05 -12.89 -1.50
CA ASP A 224 -8.23 -12.23 -2.04
C ASP A 224 -7.96 -10.78 -2.51
N ARG A 225 -6.72 -10.30 -2.39
CA ARG A 225 -6.37 -8.92 -2.73
C ARG A 225 -6.08 -8.79 -4.22
N ASP A 226 -6.60 -7.73 -4.81
CA ASP A 226 -6.37 -7.44 -6.22
C ASP A 226 -5.34 -6.33 -6.35
N PHE A 227 -4.44 -6.45 -7.34
CA PHE A 227 -3.48 -5.40 -7.71
C PHE A 227 -4.15 -4.03 -7.92
N GLY A 228 -5.39 -4.04 -8.41
CA GLY A 228 -6.16 -2.86 -8.76
C GLY A 228 -6.18 -2.59 -10.26
N ARG A 229 -6.74 -1.44 -10.66
CA ARG A 229 -6.71 -0.93 -12.04
C ARG A 229 -5.94 0.38 -12.12
N LEU A 230 -4.65 0.30 -12.38
CA LEU A 230 -3.78 1.47 -12.50
C LEU A 230 -3.94 2.09 -13.89
N SER A 231 -4.40 3.33 -13.96
CA SER A 231 -4.66 4.04 -15.21
C SER A 231 -3.47 4.87 -15.68
N TYR A 232 -2.82 5.59 -14.77
CA TYR A 232 -1.67 6.43 -15.08
C TYR A 232 -0.83 6.70 -13.84
N ILE A 233 0.41 7.11 -14.07
CA ILE A 233 1.27 7.74 -13.08
C ILE A 233 1.35 9.22 -13.43
N LYS A 234 1.07 10.09 -12.47
CA LYS A 234 1.07 11.54 -12.65
C LYS A 234 2.27 12.15 -11.92
N LEU A 235 3.08 12.91 -12.63
CA LEU A 235 4.19 13.67 -12.10
C LEU A 235 3.83 15.15 -12.13
N VAL A 236 3.67 15.75 -10.95
CA VAL A 236 3.40 17.19 -10.81
C VAL A 236 4.71 17.88 -10.47
N PRO A 237 5.26 18.75 -11.34
CA PRO A 237 6.53 19.43 -11.06
C PRO A 237 6.35 20.34 -9.84
N CYS A 238 7.30 20.24 -8.92
CA CYS A 238 7.42 21.18 -7.81
C CYS A 238 8.15 22.43 -8.33
N GLY A 239 7.50 23.58 -8.30
CA GLY A 239 8.15 24.85 -8.64
C GLY A 239 9.29 25.17 -7.66
N ALA A 240 10.25 25.99 -8.09
CA ALA A 240 11.37 26.46 -7.26
C ALA A 240 10.93 27.17 -5.96
N GLU A 241 9.68 27.65 -5.91
CA GLU A 241 9.07 28.34 -4.77
C GLU A 241 8.11 27.49 -3.95
N THR A 242 7.81 26.25 -4.38
CA THR A 242 7.10 25.28 -3.52
C THR A 242 8.05 24.59 -2.54
N THR A 243 8.95 25.37 -1.95
CA THR A 243 9.41 25.16 -0.56
C THR A 243 8.27 25.54 0.38
N ASP A 244 7.08 24.97 0.15
CA ASP A 244 5.96 25.14 1.06
C ASP A 244 6.36 24.49 2.38
N SER A 245 6.58 25.36 3.34
CA SER A 245 6.78 25.10 4.77
C SER A 245 5.91 23.99 5.36
N ASN A 246 4.79 23.61 4.73
CA ASN A 246 3.94 22.49 5.13
C ASN A 246 4.40 21.11 4.63
N VAL A 247 5.01 20.99 3.45
CA VAL A 247 5.58 19.72 2.96
C VAL A 247 6.99 19.53 3.51
N SER A 248 7.79 20.60 3.62
CA SER A 248 9.05 20.53 4.34
C SER A 248 8.83 20.28 5.84
N ALA A 249 7.73 20.78 6.44
CA ALA A 249 7.35 20.38 7.80
C ALA A 249 6.98 18.91 7.87
N LYS A 250 6.15 18.38 6.94
CA LYS A 250 5.81 16.95 6.90
C LYS A 250 7.04 16.06 6.69
N GLU A 251 7.88 16.34 5.69
CA GLU A 251 9.15 15.63 5.47
C GLU A 251 10.13 15.82 6.63
N SER A 252 10.19 17.00 7.27
CA SER A 252 11.03 17.21 8.46
C SER A 252 10.53 16.46 9.70
N VAL A 253 9.21 16.26 9.83
CA VAL A 253 8.59 15.46 10.89
C VAL A 253 8.85 13.97 10.66
N PHE A 254 8.83 13.50 9.39
CA PHE A 254 9.23 12.14 9.03
C PHE A 254 10.75 11.90 9.11
N ASN A 255 11.57 12.93 8.86
CA ASN A 255 13.03 12.83 8.92
C ASN A 255 13.61 13.11 10.31
N SER A 256 12.85 13.73 11.21
CA SER A 256 13.25 13.84 12.61
C SER A 256 12.96 12.53 13.32
N ARG A 257 14.00 11.93 13.92
CA ARG A 257 13.84 10.71 14.74
C ARG A 257 12.78 10.98 15.79
N ILE A 258 11.73 10.16 15.81
CA ILE A 258 10.67 10.30 16.82
C ILE A 258 11.23 9.67 18.12
N PRO A 259 11.60 10.45 19.15
CA PRO A 259 12.49 10.00 20.21
C PRO A 259 11.98 8.81 21.04
N GLU A 260 10.67 8.55 21.00
CA GLU A 260 9.98 7.52 21.79
C GLU A 260 9.18 6.53 20.91
N LEU A 261 9.34 6.56 19.58
CA LEU A 261 8.63 5.65 18.71
C LEU A 261 9.27 4.26 18.75
N ILE A 262 8.55 3.31 19.35
CA ILE A 262 8.91 1.89 19.36
C ILE A 262 7.90 1.14 18.50
N LEU A 263 8.38 0.42 17.50
CA LEU A 263 7.54 -0.32 16.58
C LEU A 263 7.67 -1.82 16.81
N TYR A 264 6.53 -2.52 16.81
CA TYR A 264 6.48 -3.98 16.94
C TYR A 264 6.50 -4.63 15.55
N TYR A 265 7.58 -5.37 15.28
CA TYR A 265 7.79 -6.12 14.04
C TYR A 265 7.47 -7.60 14.28
N GLU A 266 6.50 -8.15 13.54
CA GLU A 266 6.05 -9.54 13.68
C GLU A 266 6.26 -10.32 12.38
N PRO A 267 7.43 -10.94 12.18
CA PRO A 267 7.75 -11.67 10.94
C PRO A 267 6.73 -12.74 10.58
N TYR A 268 6.15 -13.42 11.58
CA TYR A 268 5.13 -14.45 11.38
C TYR A 268 3.93 -13.92 10.60
N SER A 269 3.41 -12.74 10.99
CA SER A 269 2.27 -12.09 10.35
C SER A 269 2.57 -11.64 8.92
N TYR A 270 3.83 -11.36 8.60
CA TYR A 270 4.27 -11.04 7.24
C TYR A 270 4.55 -12.30 6.41
N ALA A 271 4.97 -13.41 7.02
CA ALA A 271 5.10 -14.69 6.32
C ALA A 271 3.76 -15.07 5.67
N LEU A 272 2.66 -14.93 6.43
CA LEU A 272 1.30 -15.13 5.95
C LEU A 272 0.93 -14.24 4.74
N ARG A 273 1.70 -13.17 4.50
CA ARG A 273 1.54 -12.27 3.36
C ARG A 273 2.47 -12.56 2.18
N GLY A 274 3.14 -13.70 2.24
CA GLY A 274 4.03 -14.20 1.21
C GLY A 274 5.52 -13.99 1.46
N PHE A 275 5.92 -13.20 2.44
CA PHE A 275 7.33 -12.87 2.64
C PHE A 275 8.11 -14.10 3.17
N HIS A 276 8.71 -14.83 2.23
CA HIS A 276 9.42 -16.11 2.32
C HIS A 276 10.82 -16.09 2.95
N ASP A 277 11.50 -14.96 2.85
CA ASP A 277 12.96 -14.95 2.88
C ASP A 277 13.49 -13.68 3.52
N ALA A 278 14.76 -13.72 3.92
CA ALA A 278 15.40 -12.60 4.59
C ALA A 278 15.45 -11.35 3.72
N LYS A 279 15.65 -11.50 2.40
CA LYS A 279 15.75 -10.36 1.49
C LYS A 279 14.42 -9.61 1.45
N SER A 280 13.32 -10.31 1.23
CA SER A 280 12.00 -9.70 1.16
C SER A 280 11.54 -9.16 2.53
N MET A 281 11.85 -9.84 3.64
CA MET A 281 11.60 -9.32 4.99
C MET A 281 12.41 -8.06 5.30
N ASN A 282 13.68 -8.00 4.91
CA ASN A 282 14.55 -6.90 5.27
C ASN A 282 14.36 -5.71 4.32
N GLU A 283 14.50 -5.93 3.01
CA GLU A 283 14.50 -4.86 2.00
C GLU A 283 13.11 -4.30 1.68
N ILE A 284 12.04 -4.94 2.17
CA ILE A 284 10.67 -4.46 1.99
C ILE A 284 10.04 -4.17 3.35
N MET A 285 9.97 -5.18 4.23
CA MET A 285 9.20 -5.03 5.47
C MET A 285 9.93 -4.15 6.49
N LEU A 286 11.20 -4.42 6.82
CA LEU A 286 11.93 -3.57 7.78
C LEU A 286 12.13 -2.14 7.28
N GLU A 287 12.38 -1.96 5.98
CA GLU A 287 12.49 -0.63 5.37
C GLU A 287 11.23 0.23 5.57
N GLU A 288 10.03 -0.38 5.61
CA GLU A 288 8.81 0.37 5.96
C GLU A 288 8.81 0.88 7.40
N PHE A 289 9.33 0.09 8.34
CA PHE A 289 9.49 0.52 9.72
C PHE A 289 10.53 1.64 9.81
N LEU A 290 11.63 1.52 9.07
CA LEU A 290 12.72 2.52 9.05
C LEU A 290 12.28 3.86 8.47
N ARG A 291 11.35 3.90 7.51
CA ARG A 291 10.76 5.14 6.97
C ARG A 291 10.06 5.99 8.03
N MET A 292 9.62 5.40 9.14
CA MET A 292 9.04 6.14 10.26
C MET A 292 10.10 6.71 11.22
N ASN A 293 11.39 6.49 10.92
CA ASN A 293 12.55 6.90 11.70
C ASN A 293 12.40 6.61 13.21
N PRO A 294 12.13 5.35 13.59
CA PRO A 294 11.81 4.98 14.97
C PRO A 294 13.03 5.03 15.88
N HIS A 295 12.79 5.11 17.19
CA HIS A 295 13.84 4.90 18.18
C HIS A 295 14.27 3.42 18.22
N GLU A 296 13.30 2.52 18.15
CA GLU A 296 13.47 1.09 18.31
C GLU A 296 12.45 0.32 17.46
N ILE A 297 12.90 -0.81 16.92
CA ILE A 297 12.06 -1.85 16.34
C ILE A 297 12.24 -3.10 17.20
N THR A 298 11.15 -3.57 17.81
CA THR A 298 11.14 -4.78 18.62
C THR A 298 10.58 -5.94 17.81
N CYS A 299 11.38 -6.96 17.58
CA CYS A 299 11.08 -8.08 16.69
C CYS A 299 10.53 -9.27 17.46
N GLN A 300 9.32 -9.73 17.14
CA GLN A 300 8.81 -11.00 17.65
C GLN A 300 9.73 -12.14 17.24
N THR A 301 10.54 -12.59 18.20
CA THR A 301 11.62 -13.55 17.96
C THR A 301 11.15 -14.97 18.23
N VAL A 302 10.43 -15.14 19.35
CA VAL A 302 9.84 -16.41 19.77
C VAL A 302 8.77 -16.15 20.82
N ARG A 303 7.81 -17.07 20.89
CA ARG A 303 6.92 -17.20 22.04
C ARG A 303 7.30 -18.47 22.79
N VAL A 304 7.48 -18.38 24.11
CA VAL A 304 7.81 -19.53 24.96
C VAL A 304 6.75 -20.62 24.76
N GLY A 305 7.19 -21.81 24.38
CA GLY A 305 6.33 -22.95 24.03
C GLY A 305 5.78 -22.98 22.60
N ALA A 306 6.15 -22.02 21.77
CA ALA A 306 5.90 -22.06 20.34
C ALA A 306 7.19 -22.35 19.58
N ARG A 307 7.07 -22.96 18.41
CA ARG A 307 8.17 -23.07 17.46
C ARG A 307 8.67 -21.70 17.03
N SER A 308 9.96 -21.61 16.76
CA SER A 308 10.66 -20.36 16.43
C SER A 308 10.87 -20.17 14.92
N LEU A 309 10.99 -18.90 14.51
CA LEU A 309 11.41 -18.51 13.15
C LEU A 309 12.92 -18.29 13.02
N HIS A 310 13.66 -18.36 14.14
CA HIS A 310 15.12 -18.27 14.19
C HIS A 310 15.72 -19.66 14.49
N TRP A 311 17.03 -19.84 14.32
CA TRP A 311 17.65 -21.15 14.52
C TRP A 311 18.07 -21.34 15.98
N SER A 312 17.10 -21.72 16.80
CA SER A 312 17.31 -22.05 18.21
C SER A 312 17.88 -23.47 18.40
N ARG A 313 18.70 -23.65 19.42
CA ARG A 313 19.13 -24.96 19.95
C ARG A 313 18.18 -25.50 21.02
N ILE A 314 17.33 -24.62 21.57
CA ILE A 314 16.41 -24.92 22.67
C ILE A 314 14.99 -25.17 22.16
N VAL A 315 14.55 -24.37 21.18
CA VAL A 315 13.18 -24.36 20.66
C VAL A 315 13.16 -24.94 19.26
N GLU A 316 12.16 -25.76 18.95
CA GLU A 316 11.98 -26.30 17.61
C GLU A 316 11.76 -25.19 16.58
N ARG A 317 12.30 -25.40 15.37
CA ARG A 317 12.10 -24.53 14.23
C ARG A 317 10.71 -24.74 13.61
N MET A 318 10.13 -23.68 13.08
CA MET A 318 8.94 -23.78 12.24
C MET A 318 9.27 -24.54 10.94
N ASN A 319 8.89 -25.81 10.87
CA ASN A 319 9.23 -26.72 9.76
C ASN A 319 8.04 -27.53 9.24
N GLN A 320 6.82 -27.19 9.64
CA GLN A 320 5.58 -27.85 9.23
C GLN A 320 4.48 -26.82 9.00
N SER A 321 3.51 -27.14 8.14
CA SER A 321 2.32 -26.32 7.95
C SER A 321 1.54 -26.18 9.25
N ALA A 322 1.02 -24.99 9.50
CA ALA A 322 0.30 -24.64 10.71
C ALA A 322 -1.09 -24.08 10.40
N THR A 323 -2.01 -24.25 11.34
CA THR A 323 -3.31 -23.59 11.30
C THR A 323 -3.18 -22.13 11.71
N ASP A 324 -3.63 -21.19 10.90
CA ASP A 324 -3.71 -19.77 11.31
C ASP A 324 -4.94 -19.49 12.18
N ASP A 325 -5.06 -18.24 12.64
CA ASP A 325 -6.17 -17.76 13.46
C ASP A 325 -7.53 -17.83 12.74
N PHE A 326 -7.55 -18.06 11.41
CA PHE A 326 -8.75 -18.25 10.59
C PHE A 326 -9.07 -19.74 10.36
N ASN A 327 -8.44 -20.64 11.11
CA ASN A 327 -8.56 -22.09 10.96
C ASN A 327 -8.12 -22.62 9.59
N GLN A 328 -7.25 -21.90 8.86
CA GLN A 328 -6.71 -22.37 7.59
C GLN A 328 -5.32 -22.96 7.79
N VAL A 329 -5.09 -24.13 7.20
CA VAL A 329 -3.73 -24.72 7.19
C VAL A 329 -2.93 -24.07 6.09
N ASN A 330 -1.85 -23.37 6.45
CA ASN A 330 -0.93 -22.75 5.50
C ASN A 330 0.53 -23.18 5.75
N GLU A 331 1.34 -23.04 4.71
CA GLU A 331 2.77 -23.42 4.71
C GLU A 331 3.69 -22.22 4.84
N ASP A 332 3.16 -21.00 4.94
CA ASP A 332 3.95 -19.80 4.72
C ASP A 332 4.93 -19.52 5.87
N SER A 333 4.50 -19.79 7.10
CA SER A 333 5.39 -19.73 8.27
C SER A 333 6.47 -20.81 8.24
N MET A 334 6.19 -21.96 7.64
CA MET A 334 7.20 -23.01 7.41
C MET A 334 8.19 -22.59 6.33
N LYS A 335 7.73 -21.96 5.23
CA LYS A 335 8.62 -21.46 4.18
C LYS A 335 9.59 -20.43 4.76
N LEU A 336 9.07 -19.43 5.47
CA LEU A 336 9.93 -18.45 6.17
C LEU A 336 10.85 -19.15 7.15
N GLY A 337 10.25 -19.98 8.01
CA GLY A 337 10.94 -20.74 9.02
C GLY A 337 12.12 -21.49 8.43
N THR A 338 11.99 -22.14 7.28
CA THR A 338 13.02 -22.98 6.61
C THR A 338 14.02 -22.22 5.73
N GLN A 339 13.68 -21.02 5.26
CA GLN A 339 14.51 -20.24 4.33
C GLN A 339 15.31 -19.13 5.00
N CYS A 340 14.95 -18.74 6.22
CA CYS A 340 15.55 -17.61 6.92
C CYS A 340 15.85 -17.95 8.40
N ASP A 341 16.91 -17.39 8.95
CA ASP A 341 17.05 -17.13 10.38
C ASP A 341 16.73 -15.65 10.64
N ILE A 342 15.48 -15.36 10.99
CA ILE A 342 15.00 -13.98 11.04
C ILE A 342 15.73 -13.13 12.07
N LEU A 343 16.14 -13.71 13.20
CA LEU A 343 16.84 -12.96 14.24
C LEU A 343 18.25 -12.60 13.77
N LEU A 344 18.98 -13.56 13.20
CA LEU A 344 20.33 -13.36 12.71
C LEU A 344 20.35 -12.37 11.54
N GLU A 345 19.56 -12.65 10.50
CA GLU A 345 19.61 -11.93 9.23
C GLU A 345 19.02 -10.53 9.34
N SER A 346 17.90 -10.34 10.04
CA SER A 346 17.35 -8.98 10.26
C SER A 346 18.23 -8.16 11.19
N SER A 347 18.86 -8.77 12.21
CA SER A 347 19.78 -8.01 13.09
C SER A 347 21.04 -7.57 12.35
N GLN A 348 21.58 -8.40 11.44
CA GLN A 348 22.70 -8.03 10.56
C GLN A 348 22.31 -6.85 9.68
N TYR A 349 21.19 -6.97 8.96
CA TYR A 349 20.68 -5.93 8.10
C TYR A 349 20.48 -4.59 8.82
N MET A 350 19.86 -4.61 10.02
CA MET A 350 19.62 -3.41 10.81
C MET A 350 20.91 -2.73 11.29
N ARG A 351 21.96 -3.50 11.61
CA ARG A 351 23.28 -2.93 11.95
C ARG A 351 23.91 -2.21 10.77
N ASP A 352 23.71 -2.73 9.56
CA ASP A 352 24.32 -2.19 8.34
C ASP A 352 23.55 -0.96 7.82
N VAL A 353 22.21 -1.03 7.78
CA VAL A 353 21.35 -0.01 7.16
C VAL A 353 20.91 1.07 8.14
N ALA A 354 20.69 0.73 9.41
CA ALA A 354 20.14 1.66 10.40
C ALA A 354 20.84 1.53 11.77
N PRO A 355 22.17 1.80 11.85
CA PRO A 355 22.96 1.60 13.07
C PRO A 355 22.49 2.44 14.27
N ASN A 356 21.69 3.48 14.03
CA ASN A 356 21.14 4.35 15.06
C ASN A 356 19.77 3.91 15.60
N THR A 357 19.13 2.93 14.94
CA THR A 357 17.85 2.34 15.35
C THR A 357 18.11 1.10 16.17
N ARG A 358 17.55 1.02 17.38
CA ARG A 358 17.68 -0.21 18.20
C ARG A 358 16.85 -1.32 17.59
N PHE A 359 17.44 -2.50 17.44
CA PHE A 359 16.71 -3.70 17.06
C PHE A 359 16.74 -4.68 18.24
N THR A 360 15.60 -4.90 18.89
CA THR A 360 15.50 -5.70 20.11
C THR A 360 14.70 -6.98 19.86
N ALA A 361 15.04 -8.05 20.57
CA ALA A 361 14.27 -9.27 20.57
C ALA A 361 13.06 -9.14 21.50
N ASN A 362 11.87 -9.40 20.98
CA ASN A 362 10.64 -9.53 21.73
C ASN A 362 10.34 -11.02 21.96
N VAL A 363 10.30 -11.43 23.23
CA VAL A 363 9.99 -12.81 23.63
C VAL A 363 8.62 -12.85 24.30
N GLY A 364 7.68 -13.54 23.66
CA GLY A 364 6.37 -13.80 24.23
C GLY A 364 6.48 -14.77 25.40
N MET A 365 6.42 -14.29 26.64
CA MET A 365 6.68 -15.11 27.83
C MET A 365 5.58 -16.14 28.14
N ASN A 366 4.40 -16.04 27.53
CA ASN A 366 3.30 -16.94 27.86
C ASN A 366 2.35 -17.17 26.67
N ARG A 367 1.29 -17.95 26.89
CA ARG A 367 0.32 -18.43 25.88
C ARG A 367 0.91 -19.32 24.81
N PRO A 368 1.43 -20.50 25.18
CA PRO A 368 1.77 -21.51 24.19
C PRO A 368 0.53 -21.85 23.35
N TYR A 369 0.69 -22.03 22.04
CA TYR A 369 -0.41 -22.30 21.10
C TYR A 369 -0.97 -23.72 21.26
N LEU A 370 -1.46 -24.10 22.45
CA LEU A 370 -1.96 -25.45 22.77
C LEU A 370 -3.01 -25.97 21.78
N TRP A 371 -3.87 -25.07 21.29
CA TRP A 371 -4.90 -25.39 20.32
C TRP A 371 -4.32 -25.73 18.94
N ASN A 372 -3.05 -25.39 18.70
CA ASN A 372 -2.31 -25.67 17.48
C ASN A 372 -1.01 -26.45 17.80
N PRO A 373 -1.08 -27.80 17.86
CA PRO A 373 0.07 -28.65 18.14
C PRO A 373 1.23 -28.50 17.15
N ARG A 374 0.98 -27.98 15.94
CA ARG A 374 2.00 -27.77 14.91
C ARG A 374 2.76 -26.45 15.08
N LEU A 375 2.16 -25.47 15.75
CA LEU A 375 2.85 -24.26 16.22
C LEU A 375 3.49 -24.44 17.58
N SER A 376 2.94 -25.32 18.41
CA SER A 376 3.53 -25.67 19.71
C SER A 376 4.83 -26.44 19.52
N ASP A 377 5.82 -26.17 20.36
CA ASP A 377 7.06 -26.93 20.39
C ASP A 377 6.90 -28.26 21.16
N THR A 378 7.96 -29.06 21.20
CA THR A 378 7.94 -30.34 21.92
C THR A 378 7.69 -30.18 23.41
N PHE A 379 8.30 -29.20 24.08
CA PHE A 379 8.08 -28.96 25.52
C PHE A 379 6.59 -28.75 25.84
N THR A 380 5.91 -27.92 25.04
CA THR A 380 4.47 -27.67 25.19
C THR A 380 3.63 -28.90 24.91
N ASN A 381 3.98 -29.66 23.87
CA ASN A 381 3.22 -30.83 23.46
C ASN A 381 3.34 -31.98 24.48
N GLU A 382 4.49 -32.13 25.13
CA GLU A 382 4.75 -33.16 26.15
C GLU A 382 4.23 -32.75 27.54
N HIS A 383 4.19 -31.46 27.85
CA HIS A 383 3.81 -30.92 29.16
C HIS A 383 2.55 -30.05 29.12
N ARG A 384 1.49 -30.54 28.47
CA ARG A 384 0.20 -29.81 28.37
C ARG A 384 -0.43 -29.54 29.74
N ASP A 385 -0.14 -30.38 30.73
CA ASP A 385 -0.57 -30.24 32.12
C ASP A 385 0.10 -29.06 32.84
N TYR A 386 1.19 -28.51 32.29
CA TYR A 386 1.86 -27.32 32.83
C TYR A 386 1.18 -26.02 32.40
N VAL A 387 0.10 -26.10 31.62
CA VAL A 387 -0.65 -24.94 31.12
C VAL A 387 -2.01 -24.84 31.82
N LYS A 388 -2.30 -23.71 32.44
CA LYS A 388 -3.56 -23.38 33.12
C LYS A 388 -4.22 -22.19 32.43
N ASN A 389 -5.50 -22.33 32.07
CA ASN A 389 -6.26 -21.29 31.37
C ASN A 389 -5.60 -20.78 30.07
N GLY A 390 -4.83 -21.64 29.39
CA GLY A 390 -4.09 -21.30 28.17
C GLY A 390 -2.73 -20.64 28.40
N ASP A 391 -2.30 -20.48 29.65
CA ASP A 391 -1.03 -19.87 30.06
C ASP A 391 -0.16 -20.91 30.81
N PHE A 392 1.13 -21.00 30.52
CA PHE A 392 2.09 -21.75 31.32
C PHE A 392 2.04 -21.32 32.79
N ASP A 393 2.06 -22.31 33.69
CA ASP A 393 2.15 -22.11 35.12
C ASP A 393 3.62 -21.93 35.56
N TYR A 394 4.03 -20.67 35.69
CA TYR A 394 5.37 -20.29 36.14
C TYR A 394 5.65 -20.66 37.62
N ALA A 395 4.70 -21.22 38.37
CA ALA A 395 4.97 -21.83 39.66
C ALA A 395 5.76 -23.15 39.52
N ILE A 396 5.71 -23.79 38.35
CA ILE A 396 6.44 -25.03 38.05
C ILE A 396 7.92 -24.71 37.75
N PRO A 397 8.90 -25.32 38.47
CA PRO A 397 10.33 -25.07 38.24
C PRO A 397 10.82 -25.32 36.81
N GLU A 398 10.30 -26.36 36.17
CA GLU A 398 10.62 -26.79 34.82
C GLU A 398 10.24 -25.72 33.79
N VAL A 399 9.05 -25.13 33.93
CA VAL A 399 8.58 -24.01 33.09
C VAL A 399 9.54 -22.81 33.20
N ARG A 400 9.96 -22.46 34.43
CA ARG A 400 10.93 -21.36 34.64
C ARG A 400 12.30 -21.68 34.05
N ALA A 401 12.77 -22.91 34.18
CA ALA A 401 14.06 -23.34 33.64
C ALA A 401 14.05 -23.28 32.11
N TYR A 402 12.99 -23.79 31.49
CA TYR A 402 12.77 -23.73 30.04
C TYR A 402 12.73 -22.29 29.53
N ALA A 403 11.88 -21.41 30.10
CA ALA A 403 11.82 -20.01 29.70
C ALA A 403 13.18 -19.28 29.85
N LYS A 404 13.92 -19.55 30.94
CA LYS A 404 15.26 -18.98 31.16
C LYS A 404 16.28 -19.45 30.12
N SER A 405 16.23 -20.72 29.69
CA SER A 405 17.15 -21.21 28.65
C SER A 405 16.96 -20.49 27.32
N ILE A 406 15.72 -20.19 26.94
CA ILE A 406 15.40 -19.40 25.74
C ILE A 406 15.96 -17.99 25.86
N LEU A 407 15.70 -17.31 26.99
CA LEU A 407 16.22 -15.96 27.22
C LEU A 407 17.77 -15.93 27.26
N HIS A 408 18.41 -16.99 27.74
CA HIS A 408 19.87 -17.07 27.76
C HIS A 408 20.49 -17.27 26.37
N GLU A 409 19.79 -17.94 25.45
CA GLU A 409 20.26 -18.12 24.08
C GLU A 409 20.17 -16.84 23.24
N ILE A 410 19.14 -16.02 23.48
CA ILE A 410 18.86 -14.81 22.70
C ILE A 410 19.75 -13.63 23.14
N ASN A 411 20.21 -13.61 24.41
CA ASN A 411 21.15 -12.61 24.93
C ASN A 411 22.59 -12.93 24.50
#